data_AF-A0A2V8MJ01-F1
#
_entry.id   AF-A0A2V8MJ01-F1
#
_cell.length_a   1.000
_cell.length_b   1.000
_cell.length_c   1.000
_cell.angle_alpha   90.00
_cell.angle_beta   90.00
_cell.angle_gamma   90.00
#
_symmetry.space_group_name_H-M   'P 1'
#
loop_
_entity.id
_entity.type
_entity.pdbx_description
1 polymer ?
#
loop_
_entity_poly.entity_id
_entity_poly.type
_entity_poly.pdbx_seq_one_letter_code
_entity_poly.pdbx_strand_id
1 'polypeptide(L)'
;MTAVPVRRRGVGETEAPADPCYNPHGVVIQEQIVMKSGARKLKDILTIAKEKGLFRGARTKMVRGRMPEALVSKAKARTGIQSDTELLEVALANLAVADDYPEWLLSRRGTVSPDVDLEL
;
A
#
# COMPACT_ATOMS: atom_id res chain seq x y z
N MET A 1 -14.98 36.20 -60.91
CA MET A 1 -15.78 37.29 -60.29
C MET A 1 -17.10 36.63 -59.91
N THR A 2 -17.47 36.44 -58.64
CA THR A 2 -17.76 37.48 -57.63
C THR A 2 -17.87 36.89 -56.21
N ALA A 3 -17.28 37.64 -55.27
CA ALA A 3 -17.53 37.88 -53.83
C ALA A 3 -18.31 36.90 -52.91
N VAL A 4 -17.69 36.70 -51.73
CA VAL A 4 -18.23 36.22 -50.44
C VAL A 4 -18.88 37.37 -49.65
N PRO A 5 -19.87 37.12 -48.76
CA PRO A 5 -19.70 37.42 -47.31
C PRO A 5 -20.37 36.36 -46.38
N VAL A 6 -19.66 35.73 -45.42
CA VAL A 6 -19.41 36.06 -44.00
C VAL A 6 -20.59 35.86 -43.00
N ARG A 7 -20.42 34.82 -42.16
CA ARG A 7 -20.79 34.59 -40.73
C ARG A 7 -22.25 34.72 -40.27
N ARG A 8 -22.72 33.69 -39.52
CA ARG A 8 -22.86 33.77 -38.05
C ARG A 8 -22.61 32.42 -37.36
N ARG A 9 -22.08 32.58 -36.15
CA ARG A 9 -21.56 31.64 -35.15
C ARG A 9 -22.73 30.96 -34.42
N GLY A 10 -22.67 29.65 -34.24
CA GLY A 10 -23.59 28.89 -33.38
C GLY A 10 -22.78 27.81 -32.67
N VAL A 11 -22.41 28.10 -31.42
CA VAL A 11 -21.78 27.20 -30.46
C VAL A 11 -22.90 26.31 -29.91
N GLY A 12 -22.66 25.01 -29.85
CA GLY A 12 -23.62 24.03 -29.33
C GLY A 12 -22.92 22.72 -29.00
N GLU A 13 -22.21 22.73 -27.87
CA GLU A 13 -22.13 21.65 -26.89
C GLU A 13 -21.92 20.22 -27.42
N THR A 14 -20.66 19.86 -27.69
CA THR A 14 -20.22 18.49 -27.45
C THR A 14 -20.03 18.31 -25.95
N GLU A 15 -21.07 17.81 -25.27
CA GLU A 15 -20.95 17.25 -23.93
C GLU A 15 -19.96 16.08 -23.98
N ALA A 16 -18.72 16.33 -23.56
CA ALA A 16 -17.78 15.29 -23.22
C ALA A 16 -18.25 14.59 -21.94
N PRO A 17 -18.09 13.26 -21.81
CA PRO A 17 -18.48 12.56 -20.59
C PRO A 17 -17.64 13.09 -19.43
N ALA A 18 -18.32 13.41 -18.32
CA ALA A 18 -17.71 13.83 -17.07
C ALA A 18 -16.58 12.85 -16.69
N ASP A 19 -15.36 13.39 -16.58
CA ASP A 19 -14.19 12.65 -16.15
C ASP A 19 -14.44 12.13 -14.72
N PRO A 20 -14.40 10.81 -14.44
CA PRO A 20 -14.71 10.24 -13.12
C PRO A 20 -13.76 10.68 -12.00
N CYS A 21 -12.75 11.48 -12.33
CA CYS A 21 -11.64 11.85 -11.46
C CYS A 21 -11.74 13.28 -10.89
N TYR A 22 -12.80 14.06 -11.14
CA TYR A 22 -12.93 15.39 -10.53
C TYR A 22 -13.59 15.34 -9.14
N ASN A 23 -12.78 15.38 -8.09
CA ASN A 23 -13.26 15.64 -6.72
C ASN A 23 -12.71 16.99 -6.22
N PRO A 24 -13.49 18.08 -6.25
CA PRO A 24 -13.03 19.41 -5.84
C PRO A 24 -12.83 19.58 -4.33
N HIS A 25 -13.23 18.58 -3.52
CA HIS A 25 -13.19 18.65 -2.05
C HIS A 25 -12.54 17.43 -1.37
N GLY A 26 -11.77 16.63 -2.12
CA GLY A 26 -11.10 15.44 -1.61
C GLY A 26 -9.86 15.77 -0.77
N VAL A 27 -10.02 15.79 0.55
CA VAL A 27 -8.93 15.88 1.52
C VAL A 27 -7.96 14.68 1.38
N VAL A 28 -6.88 14.85 0.62
CA VAL A 28 -5.76 13.92 0.46
C VAL A 28 -4.81 13.97 1.67
N ILE A 29 -5.27 13.52 2.84
CA ILE A 29 -4.40 13.36 4.01
C ILE A 29 -4.31 11.92 4.52
N GLN A 30 -5.14 11.01 4.03
CA GLN A 30 -5.20 9.65 4.56
C GLN A 30 -4.19 8.69 3.90
N GLU A 31 -3.84 8.88 2.62
CA GLU A 31 -2.92 7.99 1.92
C GLU A 31 -1.45 8.18 2.36
N GLN A 32 -1.06 9.42 2.63
CA GLN A 32 0.32 9.77 3.03
C GLN A 32 0.70 9.25 4.43
N ILE A 33 -0.25 9.24 5.37
CA ILE A 33 -0.01 8.79 6.76
C ILE A 33 0.18 7.28 6.83
N VAL A 34 -0.59 6.51 6.04
CA VAL A 34 -0.46 5.05 5.92
C VAL A 34 0.85 4.64 5.24
N MET A 35 1.33 5.42 4.26
CA MET A 35 2.63 5.17 3.62
C MET A 35 3.80 5.38 4.59
N LYS A 36 3.75 6.46 5.40
CA LYS A 36 4.80 6.75 6.41
C LYS A 36 4.87 5.71 7.53
N SER A 37 3.74 5.16 7.95
CA SER A 37 3.70 4.10 8.98
C SER A 37 4.22 2.77 8.46
N GLY A 38 3.89 2.41 7.21
CA GLY A 38 4.41 1.21 6.55
C GLY A 38 5.94 1.21 6.43
N ALA A 39 6.53 2.31 5.97
CA ALA A 39 7.98 2.43 5.82
C ALA A 39 8.73 2.34 7.16
N ARG A 40 8.18 2.89 8.26
CA ARG A 40 8.76 2.73 9.60
C ARG A 40 8.71 1.28 10.07
N LYS A 41 7.55 0.63 9.93
CA LYS A 41 7.38 -0.79 10.29
C LYS A 41 8.40 -1.69 9.59
N LEU A 42 8.64 -1.49 8.29
CA LEU A 42 9.62 -2.28 7.54
C LEU A 42 11.05 -2.07 8.04
N LYS A 43 11.41 -0.85 8.43
CA LYS A 43 12.72 -0.57 9.04
C LYS A 43 12.89 -1.30 10.37
N ASP A 44 11.87 -1.27 11.21
CA ASP A 44 11.90 -1.94 12.52
C ASP A 44 12.06 -3.46 12.35
N ILE A 45 11.32 -4.06 11.41
CA ILE A 45 11.45 -5.47 11.05
C ILE A 45 12.89 -5.80 10.62
N LEU A 46 13.50 -4.99 9.76
CA LEU A 46 14.88 -5.22 9.32
C LEU A 46 15.88 -5.09 10.47
N THR A 47 15.66 -4.16 11.40
CA THR A 47 16.48 -4.03 12.61
C THR A 47 16.39 -5.30 13.46
N ILE A 48 15.18 -5.77 13.77
CA ILE A 48 14.96 -6.97 14.56
C ILE A 48 15.55 -8.21 13.86
N ALA A 49 15.39 -8.33 12.54
CA ALA A 49 15.95 -9.44 11.78
C ALA A 49 17.49 -9.46 11.84
N LYS A 50 18.14 -8.28 11.81
CA LYS A 50 19.59 -8.16 11.99
C LYS A 50 20.02 -8.54 13.40
N GLU A 51 19.31 -8.09 14.42
CA GLU A 51 19.56 -8.43 15.82
C GLU A 51 19.43 -9.93 16.08
N LYS A 52 18.39 -10.57 15.51
CA LYS A 52 18.19 -12.03 15.50
C LYS A 52 19.23 -12.80 14.66
N GLY A 53 20.11 -12.09 13.95
CA GLY A 53 21.19 -12.69 13.17
C GLY A 53 20.77 -13.31 11.84
N LEU A 54 19.56 -13.00 11.33
CA LEU A 54 19.01 -13.60 10.11
C LEU A 54 19.75 -13.18 8.82
N PHE A 55 20.56 -12.12 8.89
CA PHE A 55 21.40 -11.63 7.80
C PHE A 55 22.90 -11.95 8.00
N ARG A 56 23.26 -12.81 8.97
CA ARG A 56 24.66 -13.19 9.20
C ARG A 56 25.14 -14.19 8.15
N GLY A 57 26.41 -14.08 7.78
CA GLY A 57 27.08 -14.99 6.85
C GLY A 57 26.98 -14.58 5.39
N ALA A 58 27.51 -15.43 4.50
CA ALA A 58 27.52 -15.18 3.07
C ALA A 58 26.14 -15.39 2.44
N ARG A 59 25.79 -14.52 1.49
CA ARG A 59 24.48 -14.52 0.78
C ARG A 59 24.47 -15.55 -0.36
N THR A 60 24.52 -16.83 -0.02
CA THR A 60 24.70 -17.94 -0.98
C THR A 60 23.38 -18.57 -1.44
N LYS A 61 22.30 -18.44 -0.66
CA LYS A 61 21.01 -19.03 -1.01
C LYS A 61 20.26 -18.15 -2.02
N MET A 62 19.87 -18.76 -3.13
CA MET A 62 19.08 -18.12 -4.18
C MET A 62 17.61 -18.48 -4.04
N VAL A 63 16.74 -17.46 -4.06
CA VAL A 63 15.28 -17.59 -4.04
C VAL A 63 14.74 -16.94 -5.31
N ARG A 64 13.98 -17.69 -6.13
CA ARG A 64 13.38 -17.23 -7.40
C ARG A 64 12.00 -17.84 -7.60
N GLY A 65 11.15 -17.14 -8.35
CA GLY A 65 9.82 -17.61 -8.74
C GLY A 65 9.18 -16.65 -9.73
N ARG A 66 8.24 -17.15 -10.54
CA ARG A 66 7.40 -16.28 -11.38
C ARG A 66 6.34 -15.62 -10.51
N MET A 67 6.15 -14.32 -10.67
CA MET A 67 5.19 -13.54 -9.91
C MET A 67 4.32 -12.71 -10.87
N PRO A 68 3.05 -12.46 -10.52
CA PRO A 68 2.22 -11.51 -11.26
C PRO A 68 2.80 -10.09 -11.17
N GLU A 69 2.90 -9.40 -12.31
CA GLU A 69 3.45 -8.04 -12.38
C GLU A 69 2.74 -7.09 -11.42
N ALA A 70 1.40 -7.07 -11.46
CA ALA A 70 0.59 -6.19 -10.62
C ALA A 70 0.85 -6.37 -9.11
N LEU A 71 1.19 -7.60 -8.68
CA LEU A 71 1.55 -7.87 -7.29
C LEU A 71 2.90 -7.24 -6.93
N VAL A 72 3.89 -7.40 -7.81
CA VAL A 72 5.24 -6.85 -7.61
C VAL A 72 5.19 -5.33 -7.64
N SER A 73 4.52 -4.72 -8.64
CA SER A 73 4.44 -3.26 -8.75
C SER A 73 3.74 -2.63 -7.55
N LYS A 74 2.63 -3.22 -7.08
CA LYS A 74 1.91 -2.73 -5.89
C LYS A 74 2.76 -2.86 -4.63
N ALA A 75 3.52 -3.95 -4.48
CA ALA A 75 4.41 -4.14 -3.36
C ALA A 75 5.53 -3.08 -3.35
N LYS A 76 6.19 -2.85 -4.50
CA LYS A 76 7.21 -1.79 -4.65
C LYS A 76 6.66 -0.40 -4.35
N ALA A 77 5.48 -0.06 -4.87
CA ALA A 77 4.84 1.22 -4.59
C ALA A 77 4.54 1.43 -3.10
N ARG A 78 4.09 0.36 -2.41
CA ARG A 78 3.79 0.41 -0.97
C ARG A 78 5.03 0.52 -0.10
N THR A 79 6.12 -0.14 -0.48
CA THR A 79 7.35 -0.20 0.33
C THR A 79 8.37 0.88 -0.05
N GLY A 80 8.28 1.45 -1.25
CA GLY A 80 9.28 2.33 -1.85
C GLY A 80 10.51 1.58 -2.40
N ILE A 81 10.56 0.26 -2.27
CA ILE A 81 11.70 -0.58 -2.68
C ILE A 81 11.69 -0.75 -4.20
N GLN A 82 12.84 -0.54 -4.83
CA GLN A 82 12.98 -0.65 -6.29
C GLN A 82 13.55 -2.01 -6.72
N SER A 83 14.40 -2.61 -5.89
CA SER A 83 15.08 -3.87 -6.15
C SER A 83 14.21 -5.07 -5.79
N ASP A 84 14.06 -6.03 -6.71
CA ASP A 84 13.34 -7.29 -6.44
C ASP A 84 14.00 -8.10 -5.33
N THR A 85 15.33 -8.09 -5.27
CA THR A 85 16.11 -8.76 -4.22
C THR A 85 15.81 -8.15 -2.85
N GLU A 86 15.82 -6.82 -2.76
CA GLU A 86 15.53 -6.11 -1.51
C GLU A 86 14.06 -6.32 -1.09
N LEU A 87 13.15 -6.34 -2.06
CA LEU A 87 11.73 -6.60 -1.81
C LEU A 87 11.53 -8.01 -1.24
N LEU A 88 12.25 -9.01 -1.77
CA LEU A 88 12.25 -10.38 -1.26
C LEU A 88 12.84 -10.47 0.15
N GLU A 89 13.96 -9.79 0.42
CA GLU A 89 14.56 -9.76 1.76
C GLU A 89 13.60 -9.21 2.81
N VAL A 90 12.96 -8.07 2.51
CA VAL A 90 12.02 -7.44 3.44
C VAL A 90 10.79 -8.32 3.65
N ALA A 91 10.28 -8.96 2.60
CA ALA A 91 9.16 -9.89 2.72
C ALA A 91 9.51 -11.09 3.62
N LEU A 92 10.68 -11.69 3.40
CA LEU A 92 11.17 -12.81 4.22
C LEU A 92 11.45 -12.39 5.66
N ALA A 93 12.06 -11.23 5.88
CA ALA A 93 12.29 -10.69 7.22
C ALA A 93 10.97 -10.46 7.96
N ASN A 94 9.95 -9.90 7.30
CA ASN A 94 8.64 -9.69 7.91
C ASN A 94 7.99 -11.01 8.34
N LEU A 95 8.13 -12.08 7.54
CA LEU A 95 7.61 -13.40 7.91
C LEU A 95 8.43 -14.08 9.03
N ALA A 96 9.76 -13.96 8.99
CA ALA A 96 10.65 -14.59 9.96
C ALA A 96 10.70 -13.88 11.32
N VAL A 97 10.40 -12.58 11.35
CA VAL A 97 10.38 -11.78 12.59
C VAL A 97 9.03 -11.87 13.32
N ALA A 98 7.93 -12.08 12.57
CA ALA A 98 6.58 -12.16 13.13
C ALA A 98 6.53 -13.08 14.36
N ASP A 99 5.92 -12.59 15.43
CA ASP A 99 5.70 -13.34 16.66
C ASP A 99 4.31 -13.99 16.66
N ASP A 100 4.08 -14.88 17.62
CA ASP A 100 2.78 -15.55 17.81
C ASP A 100 1.75 -14.63 18.51
N TYR A 101 2.01 -13.31 18.58
CA TYR A 101 1.13 -12.36 19.24
C TYR A 101 -0.31 -12.38 18.70
N PRO A 102 -0.55 -12.48 17.37
CA PRO A 102 -1.92 -12.58 16.85
C PRO A 102 -2.66 -13.82 17.38
N GLU A 103 -2.00 -14.97 17.40
CA GLU A 103 -2.58 -16.22 17.90
C GLU A 103 -2.81 -16.15 19.41
N TRP A 104 -1.84 -15.64 20.15
CA TRP A 104 -1.98 -15.40 21.58
C TRP A 104 -3.14 -14.43 21.87
N LEU A 105 -3.26 -13.31 21.16
CA LEU A 105 -4.31 -12.33 21.36
C LEU A 105 -5.70 -12.92 21.05
N LEU A 106 -5.80 -13.72 19.99
CA LEU A 106 -7.02 -14.44 19.65
C LEU A 106 -7.37 -15.48 20.71
N SER A 107 -6.38 -16.16 21.30
CA SER A 107 -6.59 -17.08 22.43
C SER A 107 -7.10 -16.36 23.68
N ARG A 108 -6.80 -15.05 23.81
CA ARG A 108 -7.28 -14.18 24.89
C ARG A 108 -8.64 -13.55 24.62
N ARG A 109 -9.32 -13.89 23.51
CA ARG A 109 -10.66 -13.38 23.21
C ARG A 109 -11.66 -13.84 24.27
N GLY A 110 -11.88 -12.99 25.27
CA GLY A 110 -13.02 -13.07 26.17
C GLY A 110 -14.28 -12.62 25.45
N THR A 111 -15.42 -13.26 25.76
CA THR A 111 -16.73 -12.73 25.38
C THR A 111 -17.28 -12.01 26.60
N VAL A 112 -17.54 -10.71 26.48
CA VAL A 112 -18.24 -9.94 27.52
C VAL A 112 -19.72 -10.31 27.41
N SER A 113 -20.37 -10.65 28.53
CA SER A 113 -21.81 -10.91 28.52
C SER A 113 -22.56 -9.66 28.06
N PRO A 114 -23.60 -9.76 27.20
CA PRO A 114 -24.46 -8.62 26.86
C PRO A 114 -25.10 -7.98 28.10
N ASP A 115 -25.20 -8.72 29.20
CA ASP A 115 -25.78 -8.28 30.47
C ASP A 115 -24.79 -7.51 31.37
N VAL A 116 -23.55 -7.29 30.92
CA VAL A 116 -22.59 -6.45 31.66
C VAL A 116 -23.01 -5.00 31.52
N ASP A 117 -23.36 -4.40 32.65
CA ASP A 117 -23.59 -2.97 32.76
C ASP A 117 -22.25 -2.22 32.68
N LEU A 118 -22.12 -1.35 31.66
CA LEU A 118 -20.92 -0.57 31.36
C LEU A 118 -21.08 0.92 31.75
N GLU A 119 -22.20 1.27 32.36
CA GLU A 119 -22.46 2.63 32.83
C GLU A 119 -22.17 2.71 34.34
N LEU A 120 -21.00 3.28 34.66
CA LEU A 120 -20.62 3.71 36.02
C LEU A 120 -20.94 5.19 36.21
#